data_AF-S4PVA3-F1
#
_entry.id   AF-S4PVA3-F1
#
_cell.length_a   1.000
_cell.length_b   1.000
_cell.length_c   1.000
_cell.angle_alpha   90.00
_cell.angle_beta   90.00
_cell.angle_gamma   90.00
#
_symmetry.space_group_name_H-M   'P 1'
#
loop_
_entity.id
_entity.type
_entity.pdbx_description
1 polymer ?
#
loop_
_entity_poly.entity_id
_entity_poly.type
_entity_poly.pdbx_seq_one_letter_code
_entity_poly.pdbx_strand_id
1 'polypeptide(L)'
;MTHNNVYIKTCCLHTLHALFSAPRDACNLTANLGVQLTRALMAARPPANDTGQVLAWAAVLQQGYGCLAGLDINLCIPNLPLFVNICVSELWLSDVADVHK
;
A
#
# COMPACT_ATOMS: atom_id res chain seq x y z
N MET A 1 -19.41 15.50 7.58
CA MET A 1 -18.62 15.22 8.80
C MET A 1 -17.58 14.11 8.55
N THR A 2 -16.82 14.18 7.45
CA THR A 2 -15.65 13.32 7.14
C THR A 2 -14.77 14.08 6.16
N HIS A 3 -14.49 15.35 6.47
CA HIS A 3 -13.63 16.18 5.66
C HIS A 3 -12.19 15.66 5.80
N ASN A 4 -11.77 14.82 4.86
CA ASN A 4 -10.40 14.65 4.39
C ASN A 4 -9.30 14.84 5.45
N ASN A 5 -9.42 14.17 6.60
CA ASN A 5 -8.44 14.38 7.66
C ASN A 5 -7.22 13.53 7.33
N VAL A 6 -6.23 14.17 6.70
CA VAL A 6 -4.97 13.55 6.29
C VAL A 6 -4.34 12.77 7.44
N TYR A 7 -4.50 13.23 8.70
CA TYR A 7 -4.01 12.55 9.90
C TYR A 7 -4.69 11.21 10.17
N ILE A 8 -6.00 11.08 9.92
CA ILE A 8 -6.71 9.81 10.10
C ILE A 8 -6.23 8.80 9.05
N LYS A 9 -6.09 9.25 7.81
CA LYS A 9 -5.58 8.42 6.71
C LYS A 9 -4.14 7.98 6.97
N THR A 10 -3.25 8.89 7.37
CA THR A 10 -1.85 8.54 7.66
C THR A 10 -1.72 7.65 8.88
N CYS A 11 -2.49 7.88 9.94
CA CYS A 11 -2.53 7.01 11.11
C CYS A 11 -2.99 5.60 10.71
N CYS A 12 -4.08 5.49 9.95
CA CYS A 12 -4.58 4.21 9.45
C CYS A 12 -3.53 3.46 8.60
N LEU A 13 -2.88 4.16 7.67
CA LEU A 13 -1.78 3.59 6.88
C LEU A 13 -0.64 3.10 7.77
N HIS A 14 -0.23 3.88 8.77
CA HIS A 14 0.84 3.47 9.69
C HIS A 14 0.44 2.24 10.52
N THR A 15 -0.79 2.18 11.01
CA THR A 15 -1.30 1.00 11.73
C THR A 15 -1.33 -0.24 10.83
N LEU A 16 -1.78 -0.11 9.59
CA LEU A 16 -1.78 -1.21 8.63
C LEU A 16 -0.37 -1.66 8.28
N HIS A 17 0.57 -0.72 8.14
CA HIS A 17 1.98 -1.04 7.93
C HIS A 17 2.56 -1.83 9.10
N ALA A 18 2.29 -1.40 10.33
CA ALA A 18 2.70 -2.12 11.53
C ALA A 18 2.07 -3.53 11.61
N LEU A 19 0.80 -3.67 11.22
CA LEU A 19 0.12 -4.97 11.14
C LEU A 19 0.81 -5.91 10.14
N PHE A 20 1.16 -5.43 8.95
CA PHE A 20 1.87 -6.23 7.95
C PHE A 20 3.35 -6.48 8.30
N SER A 21 3.95 -5.63 9.12
CA SER A 21 5.32 -5.80 9.61
C SER A 21 5.41 -6.67 10.87
N ALA A 22 4.29 -7.03 11.48
CA ALA A 22 4.28 -7.88 12.66
C ALA A 22 4.86 -9.27 12.33
N PRO A 23 5.66 -9.86 13.24
CA PRO A 23 6.19 -11.21 13.04
C PRO A 23 5.04 -12.22 12.95
N ARG A 24 5.23 -13.27 12.14
CA ARG A 24 4.17 -14.25 11.86
C ARG A 24 3.63 -14.92 13.12
N ASP A 25 4.49 -15.17 14.11
CA ASP A 25 4.09 -15.77 15.40
C ASP A 25 3.13 -14.89 16.21
N ALA A 26 3.13 -13.57 15.98
CA ALA A 26 2.21 -12.63 16.61
C ALA A 26 1.06 -12.19 15.68
N CYS A 27 1.13 -12.53 14.40
CA CYS A 27 0.21 -12.05 13.37
C CYS A 27 -0.84 -13.11 13.04
N ASN A 28 -2.07 -12.91 13.53
CA ASN A 28 -3.21 -13.79 13.24
C ASN A 28 -3.80 -13.60 11.82
N LEU A 29 -3.06 -12.94 10.92
CA LEU A 29 -3.54 -12.61 9.58
C LEU A 29 -3.44 -13.83 8.65
N THR A 30 -4.57 -14.28 8.14
CA THR A 30 -4.60 -15.35 7.13
C THR A 30 -4.31 -14.78 5.74
N ALA A 31 -3.80 -15.61 4.82
CA ALA A 31 -3.52 -15.19 3.44
C ALA A 31 -4.76 -14.56 2.75
N ASN A 32 -5.95 -15.12 2.98
CA ASN A 32 -7.20 -14.61 2.41
C ASN A 32 -7.60 -13.23 2.96
N LEU A 33 -7.36 -12.97 4.26
CA LEU A 33 -7.57 -11.64 4.84
C LEU A 33 -6.52 -10.65 4.32
N GLY A 34 -5.26 -11.08 4.21
CA GLY A 34 -4.17 -10.30 3.63
C GLY A 34 -4.52 -9.79 2.24
N VAL A 35 -4.92 -10.68 1.33
CA VAL A 35 -5.37 -10.31 -0.04
C VAL A 35 -6.51 -9.31 -0.02
N GLN A 36 -7.54 -9.54 0.79
CA GLN A 36 -8.69 -8.65 0.87
C GLN A 36 -8.28 -7.26 1.35
N LEU A 37 -7.42 -7.18 2.36
CA LEU A 37 -6.85 -5.94 2.87
C LEU A 37 -6.02 -5.23 1.80
N THR A 38 -5.10 -5.93 1.12
CA THR A 38 -4.27 -5.33 0.05
C THR A 38 -5.13 -4.81 -1.09
N ARG A 39 -6.18 -5.55 -1.50
CA ARG A 39 -7.14 -5.11 -2.54
C ARG A 39 -7.98 -3.92 -2.10
N ALA A 40 -8.45 -3.91 -0.86
CA ALA A 40 -9.18 -2.77 -0.30
C ALA A 40 -8.29 -1.53 -0.23
N LEU A 41 -7.02 -1.70 0.15
CA LEU A 41 -6.03 -0.64 0.19
C LEU A 41 -5.75 -0.10 -1.21
N MET A 42 -5.64 -0.98 -2.22
CA MET A 42 -5.54 -0.59 -3.63
C MET A 42 -6.73 0.23 -4.10
N ALA A 43 -7.96 -0.13 -3.71
CA ALA A 43 -9.18 0.62 -4.04
C ALA A 43 -9.26 1.97 -3.31
N ALA A 44 -8.67 2.08 -2.12
CA ALA A 44 -8.59 3.29 -1.32
C ALA A 44 -7.42 4.22 -1.72
N ARG A 45 -7.00 4.17 -2.99
CA ARG A 45 -5.88 4.94 -3.53
C ARG A 45 -6.05 6.44 -3.25
N PRO A 46 -5.05 7.12 -2.67
CA PRO A 46 -5.09 8.57 -2.47
C PRO A 46 -5.02 9.34 -3.80
N PRO A 47 -5.51 10.59 -3.84
CA PRO A 47 -5.42 11.41 -5.04
C PRO A 47 -3.97 11.66 -5.43
N ALA A 48 -3.69 11.63 -6.74
CA ALA A 48 -2.33 11.83 -7.29
C ALA A 48 -1.68 13.17 -6.92
N ASN A 49 -2.49 14.15 -6.49
CA ASN A 49 -2.03 15.48 -6.09
C ASN A 49 -1.36 15.52 -4.72
N ASP A 50 -1.52 14.46 -3.90
CA ASP A 50 -0.94 14.35 -2.55
C ASP A 50 0.23 13.34 -2.54
N THR A 51 1.37 13.74 -3.12
CA THR A 51 2.57 12.88 -3.29
C THR A 51 2.98 12.19 -1.99
N GLY A 52 2.97 12.89 -0.85
CA GLY A 52 3.31 12.30 0.45
C GLY A 52 2.35 11.19 0.89
N GLN A 53 1.06 11.32 0.59
CA GLN A 53 0.06 10.30 0.93
C GLN A 53 0.13 9.11 -0.04
N VAL A 54 0.41 9.36 -1.32
CA VAL A 54 0.67 8.33 -2.33
C VAL A 54 1.91 7.51 -1.97
N LEU A 55 3.01 8.15 -1.55
CA LEU A 55 4.22 7.47 -1.09
C LEU A 55 3.96 6.62 0.16
N ALA A 56 3.28 7.18 1.15
CA ALA A 56 2.91 6.43 2.36
C ALA A 56 2.06 5.21 2.01
N TRP A 57 1.03 5.39 1.18
CA TRP A 57 0.17 4.31 0.70
C TRP A 57 0.95 3.22 -0.05
N ALA A 58 1.87 3.61 -0.93
CA ALA A 58 2.70 2.67 -1.68
C ALA A 58 3.61 1.85 -0.76
N ALA A 59 4.19 2.47 0.28
CA ALA A 59 5.00 1.77 1.28
C ALA A 59 4.17 0.74 2.06
N VAL A 60 2.93 1.08 2.46
CA VAL A 60 2.04 0.13 3.14
C VAL A 60 1.69 -1.05 2.23
N LEU A 61 1.39 -0.79 0.95
CA LEU A 61 1.11 -1.84 -0.01
C LEU A 61 2.30 -2.75 -0.24
N GLN A 62 3.51 -2.19 -0.41
CA GLN A 62 4.73 -2.97 -0.54
C GLN A 62 4.90 -3.92 0.64
N GLN A 63 4.72 -3.43 1.88
CA GLN A 63 4.80 -4.27 3.07
C GLN A 63 3.67 -5.33 3.10
N GLY A 64 2.45 -4.97 2.66
CA GLY A 64 1.33 -5.89 2.53
C GLY A 64 1.60 -7.02 1.55
N TYR A 65 2.17 -6.72 0.38
CA TYR A 65 2.58 -7.74 -0.61
C TYR A 65 3.74 -8.59 -0.10
N GLY A 66 4.69 -8.02 0.66
CA GLY A 66 5.76 -8.79 1.32
C GLY A 66 5.23 -9.76 2.37
N CYS A 67 4.28 -9.31 3.20
CA CYS A 67 3.57 -10.16 4.16
C CYS A 67 2.79 -11.26 3.45
N LEU A 68 2.05 -10.91 2.39
CA LEU A 68 1.24 -11.86 1.62
C LEU A 68 2.11 -12.89 0.88
N ALA A 69 3.22 -12.48 0.27
CA ALA A 69 4.17 -13.41 -0.35
C ALA A 69 4.73 -14.42 0.67
N GLY A 70 4.85 -13.98 1.92
CA GLY A 70 5.21 -14.85 3.02
C GLY A 70 4.14 -15.86 3.41
N LEU A 71 2.86 -15.46 3.37
CA LEU A 71 1.72 -16.31 3.71
C LEU A 71 1.33 -17.25 2.56
N ASP A 72 1.13 -16.70 1.36
CA ASP A 72 0.77 -17.42 0.14
C ASP A 72 1.18 -16.62 -1.11
N ILE A 73 2.21 -17.12 -1.80
CA ILE A 73 2.75 -16.47 -3.00
C ILE A 73 1.81 -16.56 -4.21
N ASN A 74 0.97 -17.59 -4.31
CA ASN A 74 0.03 -17.77 -5.42
C ASN A 74 -1.07 -16.71 -5.39
N LEU A 75 -1.43 -16.27 -4.19
CA LEU A 75 -2.36 -15.16 -3.98
C LEU A 75 -1.70 -13.78 -4.19
N CYS A 76 -0.39 -13.66 -3.95
CA CYS A 76 0.34 -12.40 -4.11
C CYS A 76 0.57 -12.02 -5.59
N ILE A 77 1.13 -12.96 -6.37
CA ILE A 77 1.53 -12.74 -7.77
C ILE A 77 0.44 -12.08 -8.65
N PRO A 78 -0.84 -12.51 -8.66
CA PRO A 78 -1.84 -11.91 -9.53
C PRO A 78 -2.19 -10.46 -9.15
N ASN A 79 -1.93 -10.04 -7.92
CA ASN A 79 -2.28 -8.70 -7.42
C ASN A 79 -1.13 -7.68 -7.56
N LEU A 80 0.08 -8.15 -7.85
CA LEU A 80 1.32 -7.36 -7.91
C LEU A 80 1.45 -6.48 -9.18
N PRO A 81 1.09 -6.95 -10.40
CA PRO A 81 1.28 -6.18 -11.64
C PRO A 81 0.55 -4.85 -11.65
N LEU A 82 -0.66 -4.81 -11.09
CA LEU A 82 -1.46 -3.58 -11.01
C LEU A 82 -0.77 -2.52 -10.17
N PHE A 83 -0.21 -2.92 -9.03
CA PHE A 83 0.53 -2.03 -8.15
C PHE A 83 1.79 -1.49 -8.82
N VAL A 84 2.58 -2.37 -9.45
CA VAL A 84 3.80 -1.97 -10.17
C VAL A 84 3.48 -0.99 -11.29
N ASN A 85 2.40 -1.22 -12.06
CA ASN A 85 1.99 -0.32 -13.13
C ASN A 85 1.65 1.09 -12.60
N ILE A 86 0.95 1.18 -11.46
CA ILE A 86 0.64 2.44 -10.80
C ILE A 86 1.92 3.15 -10.32
N CYS A 87 2.82 2.43 -9.64
CA CYS A 87 4.08 3.02 -9.18
C CYS A 87 4.93 3.56 -10.32
N VAL A 88 5.03 2.81 -11.42
CA VAL A 88 5.80 3.23 -12.61
C VAL A 88 5.14 4.42 -13.30
N SER A 89 3.82 4.38 -13.50
CA SER A 89 3.10 5.41 -14.26
C SER A 89 2.95 6.73 -13.49
N GLU A 90 2.83 6.66 -12.17
CA GLU A 90 2.44 7.83 -11.37
C GLU A 90 3.51 8.32 -10.40
N LEU A 91 4.29 7.42 -9.78
CA LEU A 91 5.36 7.86 -8.87
C LEU A 91 6.69 8.06 -9.62
N TRP A 92 7.09 7.10 -10.44
CA TRP A 92 8.41 7.14 -11.08
C TRP A 92 8.51 8.25 -12.14
N LEU A 93 7.44 8.47 -12.90
CA LEU A 93 7.38 9.55 -13.88
C LEU A 93 7.21 10.95 -13.25
N SER A 94 6.69 11.04 -12.01
CA SER A 94 6.54 12.32 -11.30
C SER A 94 7.86 12.84 -10.74
N ASP A 95 8.78 11.96 -10.35
CA ASP A 95 10.14 12.32 -9.88
C ASP A 95 10.99 12.93 -11.00
N VAL A 96 10.88 12.41 -12.23
CA VAL A 96 11.59 12.94 -13.41
C VAL A 96 11.15 14.38 -13.75
N ALA A 97 9.93 14.77 -13.42
CA ALA A 97 9.42 16.12 -13.67
C ALA A 97 9.90 17.16 -12.64
N ASP A 98 10.27 16.74 -11.43
CA ASP A 98 10.72 17.64 -10.34
C ASP A 98 12.23 17.88 -10.36
N VAL A 99 13.02 16.92 -10.85
CA VAL A 99 14.50 17.03 -10.99
C VAL A 99 14.94 18.04 -12.06
N HIS A 100 14.03 18.56 -12.89
CA HIS A 100 14.32 19.51 -13.97
C HIS A 100 13.92 20.97 -13.69
N LYS A 101 13.66 21.35 -12.43
CA LYS A 101 13.50 22.75 -12.00
C LYS A 101 14.65 23.22 -11.12
#